data_AF-A0A5N7JNZ2-F1
#
_entry.id   AF-A0A5N7JNZ2-F1
#
_cell.length_a   1.000
_cell.length_b   1.000
_cell.length_c   1.000
_cell.angle_alpha   90.00
_cell.angle_beta   90.00
_cell.angle_gamma   90.00
#
_symmetry.space_group_name_H-M   'P 1'
#
loop_
_entity.id
_entity.type
_entity.pdbx_description
1 polymer ?
#
loop_
_entity_poly.entity_id
_entity_poly.type
_entity_poly.pdbx_seq_one_letter_code
_entity_poly.pdbx_strand_id
1 'polypeptide(L)'
;MLLASSLVLGDETQMKQWEKMDRCSNAAFIVVKILEESPDTAKQALALYSAVEGLKTNTKLKEATPTANEVNGAYKLALRVSDGMPRPFAKREHDWLIAQAATACTLWVPSGNAE
;
A
#
# COMPACT_ATOMS: atom_id res chain seq x y z
N MET A 1 10.08 19.26 36.12
CA MET A 1 10.83 18.41 35.17
C MET A 1 10.35 18.78 33.78
N LEU A 2 11.26 19.31 32.96
CA LEU A 2 11.01 19.65 31.56
C LEU A 2 10.65 18.37 30.80
N LEU A 3 9.39 18.25 30.36
CA LEU A 3 9.06 17.38 29.23
C LEU A 3 9.60 18.09 28.00
N ALA A 4 10.90 17.91 27.77
CA ALA A 4 11.49 18.16 26.48
C ALA A 4 10.79 17.17 25.52
N SER A 5 9.74 17.64 24.84
CA SER A 5 9.27 17.04 23.61
C SER A 5 10.41 17.18 22.62
N SER A 6 11.35 16.24 22.68
CA SER A 6 12.34 16.04 21.65
C SER A 6 11.55 15.77 20.38
N LEU A 7 11.49 16.79 19.52
CA LEU A 7 11.49 16.57 18.08
C LEU A 7 12.74 15.74 17.79
N VAL A 8 12.64 14.43 18.00
CA VAL A 8 13.56 13.48 17.39
C VAL A 8 13.20 13.59 15.92
N LEU A 9 13.89 14.47 15.22
CA LEU A 9 14.15 14.30 13.79
C LEU A 9 14.63 12.85 13.69
N GLY A 10 13.75 11.97 13.20
CA GLY A 10 14.09 10.57 13.05
C GLY A 10 15.39 10.48 12.27
N ASP A 11 16.25 9.53 12.64
CA ASP A 11 17.43 9.29 11.82
C ASP A 11 17.01 9.01 10.36
N GLU A 12 17.94 9.11 9.41
CA GLU A 12 17.62 8.91 7.99
C GLU A 12 16.93 7.56 7.72
N THR A 13 17.15 6.56 8.57
CA THR A 13 16.50 5.25 8.46
C THR A 13 15.04 5.35 8.87
N GLN A 14 14.71 6.01 9.98
CA GLN A 14 13.33 6.28 10.38
C GLN A 14 12.57 7.09 9.33
N MET A 15 13.20 8.12 8.75
CA MET A 15 12.56 8.92 7.71
C MET A 15 12.23 8.08 6.46
N LYS A 16 13.16 7.22 6.02
CA LYS A 16 12.92 6.28 4.90
C LYS A 16 11.80 5.27 5.22
N GLN A 17 11.68 4.84 6.48
CA GLN A 17 10.58 3.98 6.90
C GLN A 17 9.24 4.71 6.86
N TRP A 18 9.17 5.97 7.29
CA TRP A 18 7.94 6.76 7.20
C TRP A 18 7.52 7.00 5.75
N GLU A 19 8.44 7.35 4.87
CA GLU A 19 8.15 7.48 3.43
C GLU A 19 7.62 6.15 2.84
N LYS A 20 8.20 5.02 3.26
CA LYS A 20 7.70 3.70 2.87
C LYS A 20 6.28 3.45 3.40
N MET A 21 5.99 3.84 4.64
CA MET A 21 4.64 3.73 5.22
C MET A 21 3.61 4.53 4.41
N ASP A 22 3.94 5.75 4.00
CA ASP A 22 3.04 6.59 3.19
C ASP A 22 2.80 5.97 1.81
N ARG A 23 3.87 5.51 1.14
CA ARG A 23 3.75 4.79 -0.15
C ARG A 23 2.91 3.53 -0.03
N CYS A 24 3.15 2.72 0.99
CA CYS A 24 2.39 1.48 1.22
C CYS A 24 0.91 1.74 1.56
N SER A 25 0.61 2.83 2.26
CA SER A 25 -0.78 3.23 2.54
C SER A 25 -1.52 3.63 1.25
N ASN A 26 -0.86 4.40 0.39
CA ASN A 26 -1.40 4.75 -0.93
C ASN A 26 -1.55 3.51 -1.83
N ALA A 27 -0.57 2.59 -1.83
CA ALA A 27 -0.64 1.32 -2.54
C ALA A 27 -1.85 0.48 -2.11
N ALA A 28 -2.04 0.33 -0.79
CA ALA A 28 -3.16 -0.41 -0.21
C ALA A 28 -4.50 0.20 -0.61
N PHE A 29 -4.64 1.52 -0.57
CA PHE A 29 -5.87 2.20 -0.98
C PHE A 29 -6.22 1.89 -2.45
N ILE A 30 -5.27 2.05 -3.36
CA ILE A 30 -5.45 1.77 -4.81
C ILE A 30 -5.88 0.33 -5.02
N VAL A 31 -5.14 -0.61 -4.43
CA VAL A 31 -5.37 -2.04 -4.56
C VAL A 31 -6.74 -2.46 -4.06
N VAL A 32 -7.14 -1.99 -2.87
CA VAL A 32 -8.42 -2.38 -2.28
C VAL A 32 -9.58 -1.84 -3.12
N LYS A 33 -9.44 -0.64 -3.71
CA LYS A 33 -10.42 -0.11 -4.66
C LYS A 33 -10.56 -0.99 -5.90
N ILE A 34 -9.45 -1.43 -6.49
CA ILE A 34 -9.46 -2.37 -7.63
C ILE A 34 -10.19 -3.68 -7.28
N LEU A 35 -9.93 -4.22 -6.09
CA LEU A 35 -10.58 -5.44 -5.61
C LEU A 35 -12.06 -5.24 -5.31
N GLU A 36 -12.47 -4.04 -4.88
CA GLU A 36 -13.87 -3.68 -4.60
C GLU A 36 -14.69 -3.59 -5.90
N GLU A 37 -14.09 -3.08 -6.98
CA GLU A 37 -14.76 -2.88 -8.27
C GLU A 37 -15.09 -4.17 -9.02
N SER A 38 -14.30 -5.23 -8.84
CA SER A 38 -14.54 -6.49 -9.54
C SER A 38 -13.99 -7.70 -8.80
N PRO A 39 -14.68 -8.85 -8.81
CA PRO A 39 -14.10 -10.13 -8.40
C PRO A 39 -13.27 -10.81 -9.51
N ASP A 40 -13.33 -10.31 -10.75
CA ASP A 40 -12.64 -10.89 -11.91
C ASP A 40 -11.14 -10.54 -11.88
N THR A 41 -10.29 -11.56 -11.73
CA THR A 41 -8.84 -11.39 -11.61
C THR A 41 -8.18 -10.86 -12.87
N ALA A 42 -8.75 -11.09 -14.05
CA ALA A 42 -8.22 -10.52 -15.30
C ALA A 42 -8.49 -9.01 -15.36
N LYS A 43 -9.69 -8.58 -14.93
CA LYS A 43 -10.02 -7.14 -14.82
C LYS A 43 -9.17 -6.46 -13.75
N GLN A 44 -8.98 -7.11 -12.61
CA GLN A 44 -8.10 -6.61 -11.54
C GLN A 44 -6.66 -6.46 -12.04
N ALA A 45 -6.12 -7.43 -12.76
CA ALA A 45 -4.77 -7.38 -13.32
C ALA A 45 -4.59 -6.21 -14.30
N LEU A 46 -5.58 -5.99 -15.18
CA LEU A 46 -5.57 -4.85 -16.10
C LEU A 46 -5.63 -3.51 -15.33
N ALA A 47 -6.50 -3.41 -14.34
CA ALA A 47 -6.63 -2.21 -13.52
C ALA A 47 -5.35 -1.91 -12.71
N LEU A 48 -4.68 -2.93 -12.17
CA LEU A 48 -3.38 -2.78 -11.50
C LEU A 48 -2.33 -2.27 -12.46
N TYR A 49 -2.25 -2.83 -13.67
CA TYR A 49 -1.31 -2.38 -14.69
C TYR A 49 -1.55 -0.90 -15.03
N SER A 50 -2.79 -0.52 -15.30
CA SER A 50 -3.15 0.88 -15.58
C SER A 50 -2.87 1.80 -14.39
N ALA A 51 -3.10 1.36 -13.15
CA ALA A 51 -2.78 2.12 -11.96
C ALA A 51 -1.27 2.36 -11.83
N VAL A 52 -0.45 1.32 -12.02
CA VAL A 52 1.02 1.43 -12.00
C VAL A 52 1.53 2.38 -13.08
N GLU A 53 1.02 2.30 -14.31
CA GLU A 53 1.38 3.24 -15.37
C GLU A 53 0.94 4.67 -15.04
N GLY A 54 -0.27 4.85 -14.50
CA GLY A 54 -0.77 6.15 -14.06
C GLY A 54 0.09 6.79 -12.97
N LEU A 55 0.57 5.99 -12.01
CA LEU A 55 1.46 6.46 -10.93
C LEU A 55 2.77 7.07 -11.46
N LYS A 56 3.31 6.59 -12.59
CA LYS A 56 4.53 7.17 -13.18
C LYS A 56 4.35 8.62 -13.63
N THR A 57 3.12 9.02 -13.92
CA THR A 57 2.76 10.39 -14.34
C THR A 57 2.14 11.21 -13.21
N ASN A 58 1.99 10.62 -12.02
CA ASN A 58 1.34 11.27 -10.89
C ASN A 58 2.28 12.28 -10.22
N THR A 59 1.92 13.57 -10.28
CA THR A 59 2.69 14.66 -9.65
C THR A 59 2.17 15.06 -8.26
N LYS A 60 1.02 14.53 -7.85
CA LYS A 60 0.34 14.92 -6.61
C LYS A 60 0.91 14.21 -5.38
N LEU A 61 1.28 12.94 -5.53
CA LEU A 61 1.73 12.10 -4.42
C LEU A 61 3.21 12.28 -4.06
N LYS A 62 4.03 12.82 -4.98
CA LYS A 62 5.46 13.11 -4.78
C LYS A 62 6.21 11.92 -4.13
N GLU A 63 6.86 12.10 -2.99
CA GLU A 63 7.62 11.08 -2.25
C GLU A 63 6.74 9.93 -1.75
N ALA A 64 5.43 10.16 -1.60
CA ALA A 64 4.44 9.15 -1.23
C ALA A 64 3.85 8.39 -2.44
N THR A 65 4.40 8.60 -3.65
CA THR A 65 4.02 7.83 -4.85
C THR A 65 4.46 6.38 -4.70
N PRO A 66 3.54 5.39 -4.70
CA PRO A 66 3.91 4.00 -4.58
C PRO A 66 4.76 3.52 -5.76
N THR A 67 5.71 2.63 -5.47
CA THR A 67 6.41 1.86 -6.50
C THR A 67 5.55 0.71 -6.99
N ALA A 68 5.87 0.18 -8.19
CA ALA A 68 5.19 -1.01 -8.73
C ALA A 68 5.26 -2.22 -7.76
N ASN A 69 6.37 -2.37 -7.04
CA ASN A 69 6.54 -3.46 -6.07
C ASN A 69 5.65 -3.29 -4.84
N GLU A 70 5.51 -2.05 -4.33
CA GLU A 70 4.61 -1.76 -3.19
C GLU A 70 3.15 -2.01 -3.57
N VAL A 71 2.73 -1.60 -4.79
CA VAL A 71 1.39 -1.90 -5.33
C VAL A 71 1.17 -3.41 -5.47
N ASN A 72 2.11 -4.13 -6.09
CA ASN A 72 1.99 -5.58 -6.28
C ASN A 72 2.02 -6.35 -4.95
N GLY A 73 2.82 -5.90 -3.99
CA GLY A 73 2.90 -6.48 -2.64
C GLY A 73 1.58 -6.32 -1.89
N ALA A 74 1.04 -5.10 -1.86
CA ALA A 74 -0.26 -4.81 -1.26
C ALA A 74 -1.37 -5.64 -1.93
N TYR A 75 -1.36 -5.78 -3.26
CA TYR A 75 -2.34 -6.58 -4.02
C TYR A 75 -2.35 -8.05 -3.62
N LYS A 76 -1.17 -8.69 -3.56
CA LYS A 76 -1.09 -10.11 -3.20
C LYS A 76 -1.67 -10.40 -1.81
N LEU A 77 -1.45 -9.50 -0.85
CA LEU A 77 -2.04 -9.66 0.48
C LEU A 77 -3.55 -9.39 0.45
N ALA A 78 -3.96 -8.25 -0.09
CA ALA A 78 -5.37 -7.86 -0.08
C ALA A 78 -6.24 -8.88 -0.83
N LEU A 79 -5.75 -9.45 -1.94
CA LEU A 79 -6.43 -10.52 -2.67
C LEU A 79 -6.61 -11.77 -1.81
N ARG A 80 -5.57 -12.19 -1.07
CA ARG A 80 -5.62 -13.36 -0.18
C ARG A 80 -6.61 -13.15 0.97
N VAL A 81 -6.55 -11.99 1.60
CA VAL A 81 -7.35 -11.70 2.80
C VAL A 81 -8.82 -11.45 2.45
N SER A 82 -9.08 -10.90 1.26
CA SER A 82 -10.43 -10.62 0.77
C SER A 82 -11.10 -11.79 0.03
N ASP A 83 -10.43 -12.94 -0.06
CA ASP A 83 -10.98 -14.10 -0.75
C ASP A 83 -12.29 -14.57 -0.09
N GLY A 84 -13.30 -14.87 -0.90
CA GLY A 84 -14.64 -15.24 -0.43
C GLY A 84 -15.44 -14.12 0.26
N MET A 85 -14.88 -12.92 0.44
CA MET A 85 -15.62 -11.81 1.04
C MET A 85 -16.68 -11.24 0.07
N PRO A 86 -17.87 -10.88 0.56
CA PRO A 86 -18.87 -10.19 -0.25
C PRO A 86 -18.38 -8.80 -0.64
N ARG A 87 -18.56 -8.45 -1.91
CA ARG A 87 -18.24 -7.12 -2.46
C ARG A 87 -19.53 -6.30 -2.66
N PRO A 88 -19.50 -4.97 -2.46
CA PRO A 88 -18.37 -4.18 -2.00
C PRO A 88 -18.00 -4.50 -0.55
N PHE A 89 -16.71 -4.48 -0.22
CA PHE A 89 -16.23 -4.56 1.16
C PHE A 89 -16.80 -3.34 1.89
N ALA A 90 -17.78 -3.50 2.78
CA ALA A 90 -18.65 -2.41 3.25
C ALA A 90 -17.89 -1.10 3.51
N LYS A 91 -18.46 0.05 3.12
CA LYS A 91 -17.73 1.33 2.90
C LYS A 91 -16.86 1.84 4.06
N ARG A 92 -17.10 1.42 5.31
CA ARG A 92 -16.24 1.70 6.49
C ARG A 92 -15.49 0.48 7.00
N GLU A 93 -15.92 -0.72 6.62
CA GLU A 93 -15.24 -1.95 7.01
C GLU A 93 -13.97 -2.15 6.19
N HIS A 94 -13.88 -1.71 4.94
CA HIS A 94 -12.63 -1.88 4.19
C HIS A 94 -11.42 -1.12 4.74
N ASP A 95 -11.59 -0.20 5.71
CA ASP A 95 -10.48 0.45 6.42
C ASP A 95 -9.57 -0.59 7.07
N TRP A 96 -10.12 -1.70 7.56
CA TRP A 96 -9.30 -2.78 8.12
C TRP A 96 -8.49 -3.49 7.03
N LEU A 97 -9.03 -3.66 5.84
CA LEU A 97 -8.35 -4.34 4.73
C LEU A 97 -7.24 -3.45 4.16
N ILE A 98 -7.49 -2.14 4.06
CA ILE A 98 -6.47 -1.14 3.72
C ILE A 98 -5.35 -1.15 4.76
N ALA A 99 -5.70 -1.11 6.06
CA ALA A 99 -4.70 -1.12 7.13
C ALA A 99 -3.84 -2.39 7.09
N GLN A 100 -4.43 -3.57 6.95
CA GLN A 100 -3.68 -4.83 6.85
C GLN A 100 -2.80 -4.88 5.60
N ALA A 101 -3.32 -4.46 4.44
CA ALA A 101 -2.55 -4.40 3.21
C ALA A 101 -1.35 -3.43 3.32
N ALA A 102 -1.56 -2.27 3.93
CA ALA A 102 -0.50 -1.30 4.18
C ALA A 102 0.56 -1.85 5.13
N THR A 103 0.16 -2.45 6.25
CA THR A 103 1.10 -3.05 7.23
C THR A 103 1.93 -4.17 6.61
N ALA A 104 1.34 -5.06 5.80
CA ALA A 104 2.15 -6.10 5.17
C ALA A 104 3.12 -5.53 4.13
N CYS A 105 2.70 -4.52 3.38
CA CYS A 105 3.57 -3.83 2.42
C CYS A 105 4.78 -3.19 3.12
N THR A 106 4.59 -2.59 4.29
CA THR A 106 5.71 -1.96 5.03
C THR A 106 6.66 -3.00 5.60
N LEU A 107 6.17 -4.16 6.01
CA LEU A 107 6.99 -5.30 6.45
C LEU A 107 7.66 -6.06 5.30
N TRP A 108 7.17 -5.91 4.07
CA TRP A 108 7.75 -6.56 2.91
C TRP A 108 9.12 -5.95 2.58
N VAL A 109 10.17 -6.75 2.74
CA VAL A 109 11.51 -6.43 2.25
C VAL A 109 11.65 -7.11 0.89
N PRO A 110 12.02 -6.40 -0.19
CA PRO A 110 12.38 -7.07 -1.43
C PRO A 110 13.46 -8.09 -1.09
N SER A 111 13.36 -9.31 -1.61
CA SER A 111 14.46 -10.26 -1.54
C SER A 111 15.64 -9.66 -2.31
N GLY A 112 16.47 -8.86 -1.63
CA GLY A 112 17.86 -8.71 -2.01
C GLY A 112 18.46 -10.11 -1.97
N ASN A 113 19.27 -10.44 -2.97
CA ASN A 113 19.99 -11.70 -3.03
C ASN A 113 20.41 -12.11 -1.62
N ALA A 114 19.78 -13.17 -1.09
CA ALA A 114 20.31 -13.83 0.08
C ALA A 114 21.74 -14.18 -0.28
N GLU A 115 22.70 -13.65 0.48
CA GLU A 115 24.11 -13.99 0.34
C GLU A 115 24.31 -15.51 0.35
#